data_AF-A0A962W978-F1
#
_entry.id   AF-A0A962W978-F1
#
_cell.length_a   1.000
_cell.length_b   1.000
_cell.length_c   1.000
_cell.angle_alpha   90.00
_cell.angle_beta   90.00
_cell.angle_gamma   90.00
#
_symmetry.space_group_name_H-M   'P 1'
#
loop_
_entity.id
_entity.type
_entity.pdbx_description
1 polymer ?
#
loop_
_entity_poly.entity_id
_entity_poly.type
_entity_poly.pdbx_seq_one_letter_code
_entity_poly.pdbx_strand_id
1 'polypeptide(L)'
;MGAARDFYSSPEYCNCKDIRLACGSSNVVLVPGVEGAADNASADTQASESAKGYVIFDVKIYDMERYRDFMLSVKPAIEAAGGRYLVRGGEHEVVEGEWDPDRLVLFEFPSVKKAEEFYFSDNYQGGAKKIRDECSAGKVVVVEGFTGA
;
A
#
# COMPACT_ATOMS: atom_id res chain seq x y z
N MET A 1 0.63 12.91 9.83
CA MET A 1 1.67 13.43 8.90
C MET A 1 2.77 14.21 9.62
N GLY A 2 2.47 15.16 10.53
CA GLY A 2 3.48 15.99 11.24
C GLY A 2 4.67 15.21 11.85
N ALA A 3 4.40 14.23 12.72
CA ALA A 3 5.45 13.43 13.35
C ALA A 3 6.39 12.71 12.35
N ALA A 4 5.88 12.28 11.20
CA ALA A 4 6.70 11.63 10.18
C ALA A 4 7.64 12.64 9.48
N ARG A 5 7.18 13.88 9.27
CA ARG A 5 8.04 14.97 8.76
C ARG A 5 9.11 15.34 9.76
N ASP A 6 8.72 15.48 11.02
CA ASP A 6 9.62 15.84 12.12
C ASP A 6 10.73 14.80 12.26
N PHE A 7 10.38 13.51 12.19
CA PHE A 7 11.36 12.43 12.16
C PHE A 7 12.28 12.51 10.94
N TYR A 8 11.72 12.65 9.74
CA TYR A 8 12.51 12.65 8.50
C TYR A 8 13.47 13.84 8.41
N SER A 9 13.15 14.94 9.08
CA SER A 9 14.00 16.15 9.17
C SER A 9 14.80 16.22 10.47
N SER A 10 14.76 15.18 11.32
CA SER A 10 15.47 15.16 12.60
C SER A 10 16.98 15.08 12.40
N PRO A 11 17.80 15.69 13.27
CA PRO A 11 19.26 15.54 13.24
C PRO A 11 19.70 14.08 13.29
N GLU A 12 18.98 13.24 14.04
CA GLU A 12 19.25 11.82 14.19
C GLU A 12 19.10 11.08 12.85
N TYR A 13 18.01 11.32 12.10
CA TYR A 13 17.80 10.67 10.82
C TYR A 13 18.67 11.26 9.70
N CYS A 14 18.98 12.55 9.73
CA CYS A 14 19.80 13.19 8.69
C CYS A 14 21.17 12.53 8.55
N ASN A 15 21.81 12.14 9.66
CA ASN A 15 23.06 11.39 9.62
C ASN A 15 22.93 10.05 8.88
N CYS A 16 21.84 9.31 9.11
CA CYS A 16 21.56 8.06 8.40
C CYS A 16 21.20 8.29 6.93
N LYS A 17 20.50 9.39 6.64
CA LYS A 17 20.10 9.78 5.29
C LYS A 17 21.31 10.06 4.42
N ASP A 18 22.31 10.80 4.92
CA ASP A 18 23.54 11.09 4.17
C ASP A 18 24.29 9.81 3.80
N ILE A 19 24.40 8.87 4.73
CA ILE A 19 25.02 7.56 4.48
C ILE A 19 24.25 6.80 3.39
N ARG A 20 22.91 6.77 3.46
CA ARG A 20 22.07 6.08 2.48
C ARG A 20 22.17 6.70 1.08
N LEU A 21 22.17 8.02 1.00
CA LEU A 21 22.24 8.75 -0.28
C LEU A 21 23.65 8.71 -0.91
N ALA A 22 24.69 8.47 -0.11
CA ALA A 22 26.05 8.28 -0.63
C ALA A 22 26.20 6.97 -1.42
N CYS A 23 25.32 5.98 -1.23
CA CYS A 23 25.43 4.66 -1.85
C CYS A 23 24.22 4.23 -2.70
N GLY A 24 23.20 5.09 -2.84
CA GLY A 24 22.03 4.77 -3.64
C GLY A 24 21.04 5.93 -3.78
N SER A 25 19.98 5.68 -4.56
CA SER A 25 18.82 6.57 -4.65
C SER A 25 17.61 5.90 -3.99
N SER A 26 16.68 6.71 -3.49
CA SER A 26 15.43 6.19 -2.93
C SER A 26 14.28 7.16 -3.20
N ASN A 27 13.05 6.66 -3.06
CA ASN A 27 11.86 7.48 -3.04
C ASN A 27 11.19 7.32 -1.69
N VAL A 28 10.78 8.43 -1.08
CA VAL A 28 10.09 8.43 0.21
C VAL A 28 8.81 9.24 0.05
N VAL A 29 7.69 8.58 0.30
CA VAL A 29 6.36 9.20 0.22
C VAL A 29 5.65 9.01 1.55
N LEU A 30 5.20 10.11 2.13
CA LEU A 30 4.39 10.11 3.34
C LEU A 30 2.92 10.04 2.95
N VAL A 31 2.20 9.12 3.59
CA VAL A 31 0.77 8.88 3.38
C VAL A 31 0.05 8.79 4.71
N PRO A 32 -1.13 9.41 4.88
CA PRO A 32 -1.97 9.21 6.04
C PRO A 32 -2.55 7.79 6.00
N GLY A 33 -2.44 7.10 7.13
CA GLY A 33 -3.15 5.84 7.34
C GLY A 33 -4.66 6.06 7.53
N VAL A 34 -5.45 5.00 7.36
CA VAL A 34 -6.86 4.98 7.77
C VAL A 34 -6.94 4.89 9.30
N GLU A 35 -7.79 5.70 9.94
CA GLU A 35 -8.03 5.62 11.39
C GLU A 35 -8.48 4.22 11.81
N GLY A 36 -7.95 3.71 12.93
CA GLY A 36 -8.24 2.36 13.43
C GLY A 36 -7.52 1.21 12.72
N ALA A 37 -6.67 1.49 11.70
CA ALA A 37 -5.84 0.47 11.06
C ALA A 37 -4.85 -0.18 12.04
N ALA A 38 -4.34 0.57 13.02
CA ALA A 38 -3.42 0.09 14.05
C ALA A 38 -4.14 -0.67 15.18
N ASP A 39 -5.36 -0.28 15.54
CA ASP A 39 -6.04 -0.80 16.74
C ASP A 39 -6.49 -2.26 16.57
N ASN A 40 -6.78 -2.69 15.34
CA ASN A 40 -7.16 -4.07 15.01
C ASN A 40 -5.98 -4.96 14.58
N ALA A 41 -4.74 -4.51 14.74
CA ALA A 41 -3.56 -5.37 14.69
C ALA A 41 -3.45 -6.28 15.93
N SER A 42 -4.24 -6.00 16.98
CA SER A 42 -4.13 -6.64 18.30
C SER A 42 -5.21 -7.68 18.65
N ALA A 43 -6.15 -8.01 17.75
CA ALA A 43 -7.25 -8.94 18.06
C ALA A 43 -7.06 -10.40 17.63
N ASP A 44 -6.03 -10.72 16.83
CA ASP A 44 -5.64 -12.12 16.54
C ASP A 44 -4.21 -12.36 17.03
N THR A 45 -4.08 -12.62 18.33
CA THR A 45 -2.86 -13.20 18.95
C THR A 45 -2.79 -14.70 18.65
N GLN A 46 -2.93 -15.06 17.38
CA GLN A 46 -2.27 -16.25 16.86
C GLN A 46 -1.17 -15.73 15.97
N ALA A 47 0.06 -15.75 16.50
CA ALA A 47 1.26 -15.49 15.74
C ALA A 47 1.23 -16.36 14.48
N SER A 48 0.91 -15.75 13.34
CA SER A 48 1.17 -16.36 12.05
C SER A 48 2.69 -16.46 11.94
N GLU A 49 3.22 -17.68 11.93
CA GLU A 49 4.62 -17.97 11.59
C GLU A 49 5.00 -17.46 10.18
N SER A 50 4.01 -17.05 9.38
CA SER A 50 4.22 -16.45 8.07
C SER A 50 4.13 -14.91 8.12
N ALA A 51 5.09 -14.27 7.48
CA ALA A 51 5.12 -12.84 7.23
C ALA A 51 3.82 -12.31 6.62
N LYS A 52 3.35 -11.14 7.09
CA LYS A 52 2.22 -10.40 6.49
C LYS A 52 2.50 -10.08 5.02
N GLY A 53 1.44 -9.85 4.24
CA GLY A 53 1.56 -9.43 2.85
C GLY A 53 1.11 -7.98 2.69
N TYR A 54 1.87 -7.17 1.96
CA TYR A 54 1.49 -5.80 1.64
C TYR A 54 1.35 -5.63 0.13
N VAL A 55 0.31 -4.92 -0.31
CA VAL A 55 0.14 -4.57 -1.73
C VAL A 55 0.03 -3.06 -1.87
N ILE A 56 0.98 -2.46 -2.58
CA ILE A 56 1.06 -1.03 -2.84
C ILE A 56 0.61 -0.78 -4.28
N PHE A 57 -0.33 0.14 -4.46
CA PHE A 57 -0.77 0.64 -5.75
C PHE A 57 -0.45 2.12 -5.90
N ASP A 58 0.14 2.48 -7.04
CA ASP A 58 0.20 3.83 -7.60
C ASP A 58 -0.74 3.87 -8.81
N VAL A 59 -1.85 4.61 -8.72
CA VAL A 59 -2.93 4.56 -9.71
C VAL A 59 -3.20 5.92 -10.32
N LYS A 60 -3.04 6.01 -11.64
CA LYS A 60 -3.51 7.13 -12.45
C LYS A 60 -4.91 6.87 -12.97
N ILE A 61 -5.88 7.71 -12.60
CA ILE A 61 -7.28 7.52 -12.98
C ILE A 61 -7.65 8.48 -14.11
N TYR A 62 -8.22 7.94 -15.18
CA TYR A 62 -8.67 8.68 -16.36
C TYR A 62 -10.19 8.90 -16.36
N ASP A 63 -10.95 8.00 -15.72
CA ASP A 63 -12.40 8.08 -15.57
C ASP A 63 -12.80 7.70 -14.13
N MET A 64 -13.14 8.71 -13.33
CA MET A 64 -13.52 8.51 -11.92
C MET A 64 -14.88 7.85 -11.74
N GLU A 65 -15.81 7.98 -12.69
CA GLU A 65 -17.13 7.35 -12.56
C GLU A 65 -16.99 5.83 -12.76
N ARG A 66 -16.31 5.41 -13.82
CA ARG A 66 -16.00 3.99 -14.04
C ARG A 66 -15.12 3.40 -12.95
N TYR A 67 -14.17 4.19 -12.42
CA TYR A 67 -13.33 3.76 -11.32
C TYR A 67 -14.12 3.55 -10.01
N ARG A 68 -15.24 4.25 -9.79
CA ARG A 68 -16.13 3.96 -8.65
C ARG A 68 -16.78 2.59 -8.76
N ASP A 69 -17.20 2.18 -9.95
CA ASP A 69 -17.72 0.84 -10.18
C ASP A 69 -16.66 -0.23 -9.84
N PHE A 70 -15.41 0.00 -10.27
CA PHE A 70 -14.29 -0.85 -9.90
C PHE A 70 -14.12 -0.92 -8.38
N MET A 71 -14.09 0.22 -7.68
CA MET A 71 -13.93 0.27 -6.22
C MET A 71 -15.02 -0.50 -5.47
N LEU A 72 -16.26 -0.46 -5.95
CA LEU A 72 -17.38 -1.22 -5.39
C LEU A 72 -17.24 -2.72 -5.68
N SER A 73 -16.81 -3.09 -6.88
CA SER A 73 -16.66 -4.49 -7.31
C SER A 73 -15.51 -5.23 -6.60
N VAL A 74 -14.40 -4.54 -6.31
CA VAL A 74 -13.18 -5.17 -5.79
C VAL A 74 -13.19 -5.35 -4.27
N LYS A 75 -13.93 -4.49 -3.54
CA LYS A 75 -13.95 -4.48 -2.08
C LYS A 75 -14.29 -5.86 -1.48
N PRO A 76 -15.34 -6.59 -1.93
CA PRO A 76 -15.65 -7.91 -1.39
C PRO A 76 -14.54 -8.94 -1.63
N ALA A 77 -13.82 -8.86 -2.75
CA ALA A 77 -12.73 -9.78 -3.05
C ALA A 77 -11.51 -9.55 -2.14
N ILE A 78 -11.23 -8.28 -1.81
CA ILE A 78 -10.17 -7.93 -0.85
C ILE A 78 -10.53 -8.46 0.54
N GLU A 79 -11.75 -8.19 1.01
CA GLU A 79 -12.21 -8.62 2.33
C GLU A 79 -12.25 -10.15 2.45
N ALA A 80 -12.70 -10.87 1.42
CA ALA A 80 -12.71 -12.33 1.39
C ALA A 80 -11.31 -12.95 1.47
N ALA A 81 -10.29 -12.25 0.99
CA ALA A 81 -8.89 -12.67 1.10
C ALA A 81 -8.24 -12.25 2.45
N GLY A 82 -9.00 -11.64 3.36
CA GLY A 82 -8.51 -11.10 4.63
C GLY A 82 -7.76 -9.78 4.49
N GLY A 83 -7.87 -9.12 3.33
CA GLY A 83 -7.22 -7.86 3.04
C GLY A 83 -7.85 -6.69 3.79
N ARG A 84 -7.02 -5.76 4.28
CA ARG A 84 -7.45 -4.55 5.00
C ARG A 84 -6.79 -3.32 4.39
N TYR A 85 -7.52 -2.21 4.30
CA TYR A 85 -6.96 -0.95 3.82
C TYR A 85 -6.11 -0.29 4.90
N LEU A 86 -4.86 0.00 4.59
CA LEU A 86 -4.00 0.87 5.40
C LEU A 86 -3.98 2.30 4.86
N VAL A 87 -4.01 2.46 3.53
CA VAL A 87 -4.06 3.75 2.83
C VAL A 87 -5.06 3.64 1.68
N ARG A 88 -5.89 4.67 1.47
CA ARG A 88 -6.95 4.65 0.44
C ARG A 88 -7.04 5.96 -0.34
N GLY A 89 -5.89 6.41 -0.86
CA GLY A 89 -5.76 7.55 -1.76
C GLY A 89 -6.16 8.88 -1.14
N GLY A 90 -5.72 9.12 0.10
CA GLY A 90 -5.69 10.45 0.68
C GLY A 90 -4.52 11.28 0.12
N GLU A 91 -4.40 12.51 0.60
CA GLU A 91 -3.25 13.37 0.27
C GLU A 91 -1.93 12.68 0.62
N HIS A 92 -0.91 12.89 -0.20
CA HIS A 92 0.42 12.33 0.01
C HIS A 92 1.48 13.42 -0.20
N GLU A 93 2.68 13.16 0.29
CA GLU A 93 3.80 14.08 0.14
C GLU A 93 5.06 13.31 -0.22
N VAL A 94 5.67 13.69 -1.33
CA VAL A 94 6.96 13.18 -1.77
C VAL A 94 8.05 13.97 -1.04
N VAL A 95 8.81 13.29 -0.16
CA VAL A 95 9.88 13.91 0.65
C VAL A 95 11.28 13.47 0.20
N GLU A 96 11.36 12.50 -0.71
CA GLU A 96 12.60 12.12 -1.40
C GLU A 96 12.31 11.52 -2.77
N GLY A 97 13.22 11.77 -3.72
CA GLY A 97 13.25 11.14 -5.03
C GLY A 97 12.32 11.80 -6.04
N GLU A 98 12.22 11.16 -7.21
CA GLU A 98 11.51 11.67 -8.38
C GLU A 98 10.15 10.98 -8.58
N TRP A 99 9.73 10.13 -7.63
CA TRP A 99 8.43 9.49 -7.72
C TRP A 99 7.32 10.52 -7.52
N ASP A 100 6.50 10.68 -8.56
CA ASP A 100 5.29 11.50 -8.58
C ASP A 100 4.05 10.59 -8.66
N PRO A 101 3.55 10.03 -7.55
CA PRO A 101 2.39 9.15 -7.56
C PRO A 101 1.07 9.92 -7.73
N ASP A 102 0.15 9.39 -8.54
CA ASP A 102 -1.17 10.01 -8.71
C ASP A 102 -2.11 9.68 -7.53
N ARG A 103 -2.18 8.40 -7.15
CA ARG A 103 -3.03 7.90 -6.07
C ARG A 103 -2.43 6.67 -5.42
N LEU A 104 -2.13 6.76 -4.13
CA LEU A 104 -1.59 5.64 -3.35
C LEU A 104 -2.68 4.85 -2.62
N VAL A 105 -2.67 3.52 -2.79
CA VAL A 105 -3.52 2.59 -2.03
C VAL A 105 -2.63 1.49 -1.46
N LEU A 106 -2.78 1.18 -0.18
CA LEU A 106 -2.03 0.14 0.52
C LEU A 106 -2.98 -0.83 1.19
N PHE A 107 -2.74 -2.12 0.95
CA PHE A 107 -3.43 -3.24 1.57
C PHE A 107 -2.49 -4.01 2.47
N GLU A 108 -3.01 -4.51 3.60
CA GLU A 108 -2.38 -5.54 4.41
C GLU A 108 -3.19 -6.84 4.28
N PHE A 109 -2.50 -7.96 4.12
CA PHE A 109 -3.04 -9.32 4.11
C PHE A 109 -2.42 -10.17 5.22
N PRO A 110 -3.10 -11.26 5.66
CA PRO A 110 -2.59 -12.14 6.70
C PRO A 110 -1.25 -12.78 6.36
N SER A 111 -0.95 -12.96 5.06
CA SER A 111 0.37 -13.38 4.58
C SER A 111 0.66 -12.87 3.16
N VAL A 112 1.93 -12.88 2.74
CA VAL A 112 2.29 -12.57 1.34
C VAL A 112 1.58 -13.49 0.34
N LYS A 113 1.45 -14.78 0.68
CA LYS A 113 0.70 -15.73 -0.13
C LYS A 113 -0.77 -15.34 -0.28
N LYS A 114 -1.41 -14.81 0.77
CA LYS A 114 -2.80 -14.32 0.69
C LYS A 114 -2.93 -13.09 -0.22
N ALA A 115 -1.95 -12.21 -0.20
CA ALA A 115 -1.89 -11.06 -1.12
C ALA A 115 -1.75 -11.52 -2.58
N GLU A 116 -0.91 -12.51 -2.85
CA GLU A 116 -0.75 -13.11 -4.18
C GLU A 116 -2.01 -13.85 -4.63
N GLU A 117 -2.59 -14.70 -3.78
CA GLU A 117 -3.84 -15.42 -4.04
C GLU A 117 -4.95 -14.44 -4.43
N PHE A 118 -5.08 -13.31 -3.73
CA PHE A 118 -6.00 -12.24 -4.12
C PHE A 118 -5.66 -11.67 -5.50
N TYR A 119 -4.43 -11.20 -5.71
CA TYR A 119 -4.04 -10.48 -6.93
C TYR A 119 -4.06 -11.35 -8.20
N PHE A 120 -3.80 -12.66 -8.06
CA PHE A 120 -3.83 -13.62 -9.16
C PHE A 120 -5.15 -14.39 -9.26
N SER A 121 -6.13 -14.13 -8.39
CA SER A 121 -7.44 -14.78 -8.47
C SER A 121 -8.21 -14.40 -9.73
N ASP A 122 -9.01 -15.34 -10.23
CA ASP A 122 -9.96 -15.08 -11.33
C ASP A 122 -10.99 -14.00 -10.97
N ASN A 123 -11.38 -13.93 -9.70
CA ASN A 123 -12.31 -12.91 -9.20
C ASN A 123 -11.74 -11.49 -9.40
N TYR A 124 -10.45 -11.30 -9.13
CA TYR A 124 -9.80 -10.02 -9.37
C TYR A 124 -9.38 -9.87 -10.85
N GLN A 125 -8.56 -10.75 -11.40
CA GLN A 125 -8.01 -10.60 -12.75
C GLN A 125 -9.05 -10.76 -13.86
N GLY A 126 -9.96 -11.71 -13.71
CA GLY A 126 -11.00 -12.02 -14.69
C GLY A 126 -12.15 -11.00 -14.71
N GLY A 127 -12.33 -10.24 -13.62
CA GLY A 127 -13.41 -9.27 -13.43
C GLY A 127 -12.91 -7.86 -13.10
N ALA A 128 -12.70 -7.56 -11.82
CA ALA A 128 -12.46 -6.20 -11.33
C ALA A 128 -11.23 -5.52 -11.96
N LYS A 129 -10.14 -6.26 -12.19
CA LYS A 129 -8.93 -5.74 -12.85
C LYS A 129 -9.21 -5.25 -14.26
N LYS A 130 -10.10 -5.89 -15.02
CA LYS A 130 -10.47 -5.44 -16.37
C LYS A 130 -11.12 -4.06 -16.33
N ILE A 131 -12.08 -3.86 -15.42
CA ILE A 131 -12.71 -2.55 -15.19
C ILE A 131 -11.65 -1.52 -14.81
N ARG A 132 -10.71 -1.87 -13.91
CA ARG A 132 -9.61 -0.98 -13.52
C ARG A 132 -8.75 -0.58 -14.72
N ASP A 133 -8.37 -1.53 -15.56
CA ASP A 133 -7.50 -1.28 -16.72
C ASP A 133 -8.20 -0.47 -17.84
N GLU A 134 -9.54 -0.47 -17.90
CA GLU A 134 -10.33 0.39 -18.80
C GLU A 134 -10.28 1.87 -18.40
N CYS A 135 -10.20 2.17 -17.10
CA CYS A 135 -10.38 3.53 -16.57
C CYS A 135 -9.16 4.09 -15.83
N SER A 136 -8.08 3.32 -15.69
CA SER A 136 -6.88 3.71 -14.97
C SER A 136 -5.63 2.94 -15.41
N ALA A 137 -4.45 3.51 -15.14
CA ALA A 137 -3.19 2.78 -15.17
C ALA A 137 -2.68 2.58 -13.74
N GLY A 138 -2.07 1.43 -13.44
CA GLY A 138 -1.58 1.13 -12.09
C GLY A 138 -0.20 0.49 -12.10
N LYS A 139 0.69 0.98 -11.22
CA LYS A 139 1.90 0.25 -10.81
C LYS A 139 1.58 -0.46 -9.50
N VAL A 140 1.88 -1.75 -9.43
CA VAL A 140 1.52 -2.60 -8.29
C VAL A 140 2.74 -3.36 -7.80
N VAL A 141 2.97 -3.33 -6.49
CA VAL A 141 4.04 -4.10 -5.85
C VAL A 141 3.43 -4.92 -4.72
N VAL A 142 3.77 -6.21 -4.68
CA VAL A 142 3.49 -7.09 -3.54
C VAL A 142 4.79 -7.23 -2.74
N VAL A 143 4.70 -7.02 -1.43
CA VAL A 143 5.86 -7.01 -0.53
C VAL A 143 5.58 -7.93 0.66
N GLU A 144 6.53 -8.79 0.97
CA GLU A 144 6.51 -9.59 2.19
C GLU A 144 6.87 -8.72 3.40
N GLY A 145 6.10 -8.84 4.48
CA GLY A 145 6.32 -8.13 5.72
C GLY A 145 7.50 -8.67 6.50
N PHE A 146 8.20 -7.79 7.20
CA PHE A 146 9.29 -8.20 8.07
C PHE A 146 8.77 -8.97 9.30
N THR A 147 9.37 -10.12 9.61
CA THR A 147 8.99 -10.99 10.75
C THR A 147 9.90 -10.87 11.97
N GLY A 148 10.88 -9.97 11.95
CA GLY A 148 11.85 -9.82 13.04
C GLY A 148 13.05 -10.74 12.92
N ALA A 149 14.20 -10.24 13.39
CA ALA A 149 15.39 -10.99 13.78
C ALA A 149 15.86 -10.41 15.12
#